data_AF-A0A2E7HRV8-F1
#
_entry.id   AF-A0A2E7HRV8-F1
#
_cell.length_a   1.000
_cell.length_b   1.000
_cell.length_c   1.000
_cell.angle_alpha   90.00
_cell.angle_beta   90.00
_cell.angle_gamma   90.00
#
_symmetry.space_group_name_H-M   'P 1'
#
loop_
_entity.id
_entity.type
_entity.pdbx_description
1 polymer ?
#
loop_
_entity_poly.entity_id
_entity_poly.type
_entity_poly.pdbx_seq_one_letter_code
_entity_poly.pdbx_strand_id
1 'polypeptide(L)'
;IAMGHNLVVLKKGVTAIAFGQKALGAGANATNALPASLMGDVIAATKLLGPAESDTIEFTAPKEPGSYEYVCTFPGHFALMRGTMTVK
;
A
#
# COMPACT_ATOMS: atom_id res chain seq x y z
N ILE A 1 1.86 10.83 -12.79
CA ILE A 1 0.60 10.16 -13.20
C ILE A 1 -0.56 10.86 -12.52
N ALA A 2 -1.53 11.39 -13.26
CA ALA A 2 -2.80 11.82 -12.64
C ALA A 2 -3.63 10.55 -12.34
N MET A 3 -4.15 10.41 -11.11
CA MET A 3 -4.96 9.26 -10.68
C MET A 3 -4.25 7.90 -10.79
N GLY A 4 -3.02 7.81 -10.28
CA GLY A 4 -2.29 6.55 -10.23
C GLY A 4 -2.76 5.66 -9.08
N HIS A 5 -2.63 4.34 -9.22
CA HIS A 5 -2.98 3.38 -8.18
C HIS A 5 -1.86 2.38 -7.93
N ASN A 6 -1.65 2.05 -6.67
CA ASN A 6 -0.85 0.90 -6.26
C ASN A 6 -1.62 0.13 -5.20
N LEU A 7 -1.18 -1.09 -4.93
CA LEU A 7 -1.66 -1.90 -3.82
C LEU A 7 -0.46 -2.22 -2.94
N VAL A 8 -0.52 -1.79 -1.68
CA VAL A 8 0.52 -2.03 -0.67
C VAL A 8 -0.09 -2.85 0.45
N VAL A 9 0.45 -4.06 0.68
CA VAL A 9 0.06 -4.95 1.78
C VAL A 9 0.93 -4.65 2.98
N LEU A 10 0.33 -4.37 4.13
CA LEU A 10 1.02 -3.90 5.32
C LEU A 10 1.26 -5.01 6.34
N LYS A 11 2.30 -4.86 7.15
CA LYS A 11 2.56 -5.73 8.30
C LYS A 11 1.43 -5.65 9.33
N LYS A 12 1.28 -6.72 10.12
CA LYS A 12 0.27 -6.80 11.18
C LYS A 12 0.41 -5.62 12.15
N GLY A 13 -0.72 -5.03 12.53
CA GLY A 13 -0.76 -3.88 13.44
C GLY A 13 -0.52 -2.52 12.80
N VAL A 14 -0.13 -2.46 11.52
CA VAL A 14 -0.04 -1.21 10.76
C VAL A 14 -1.39 -0.93 10.10
N THR A 15 -1.99 0.21 10.41
CA THR A 15 -3.28 0.61 9.81
C THR A 15 -3.04 1.34 8.47
N ALA A 16 -3.95 1.13 7.51
CA ALA A 16 -3.91 1.78 6.20
C ALA A 16 -3.99 3.30 6.30
N ILE A 17 -4.80 3.83 7.23
CA ILE A 17 -4.94 5.29 7.41
C ILE A 17 -3.63 5.89 7.94
N ALA A 18 -3.06 5.32 9.00
CA ALA A 18 -1.80 5.82 9.55
C ALA A 18 -0.65 5.67 8.54
N PHE A 19 -0.60 4.56 7.81
CA PHE A 19 0.42 4.33 6.78
C PHE A 19 0.26 5.29 5.59
N GLY A 20 -0.97 5.54 5.13
CA GLY A 20 -1.25 6.50 4.06
C GLY A 20 -0.85 7.93 4.45
N GLN A 21 -1.13 8.35 5.69
CA GLN A 21 -0.67 9.63 6.23
C GLN A 21 0.86 9.70 6.33
N LYS A 22 1.50 8.63 6.80
CA LYS A 22 2.96 8.52 6.87
C LYS A 22 3.59 8.59 5.47
N ALA A 23 2.97 7.96 4.47
CA ALA A 23 3.40 8.02 3.08
C ALA A 23 3.33 9.44 2.52
N LEU A 24 2.21 10.13 2.74
CA LEU A 24 2.06 11.53 2.37
C LEU A 24 3.13 12.42 3.03
N GLY A 25 3.35 12.25 4.34
CA GLY A 25 4.38 12.99 5.09
C GLY A 25 5.81 12.68 4.66
N ALA A 26 6.07 11.48 4.17
CA ALA A 26 7.37 11.05 3.63
C ALA A 26 7.60 11.48 2.17
N GLY A 27 6.72 12.30 1.59
CA GLY A 27 6.87 12.86 0.24
C GLY A 27 6.30 11.99 -0.87
N ALA A 28 5.35 11.09 -0.56
CA ALA A 28 4.63 10.36 -1.59
C ALA A 28 3.98 11.33 -2.60
N ASN A 29 4.11 11.01 -3.89
CA ASN A 29 3.65 11.87 -4.98
C ASN A 29 3.28 11.06 -6.22
N ALA A 30 2.95 11.77 -7.31
CA ALA A 30 2.45 11.20 -8.56
C ALA A 30 3.46 10.35 -9.36
N THR A 31 4.73 10.30 -8.96
CA THR A 31 5.78 9.45 -9.57
C THR A 31 6.48 8.55 -8.55
N ASN A 32 6.34 8.84 -7.26
CA ASN A 32 6.84 8.01 -6.16
C ASN A 32 5.75 7.91 -5.08
N ALA A 33 4.79 7.01 -5.24
CA ALA A 33 3.70 6.85 -4.27
C ALA A 33 4.13 6.08 -3.00
N LEU A 34 5.26 5.38 -3.01
CA LEU A 34 5.72 4.57 -1.89
C LEU A 34 7.21 4.85 -1.60
N PRO A 35 7.52 5.87 -0.79
CA PRO A 35 8.90 6.19 -0.40
C PRO A 35 9.62 4.99 0.24
N ALA A 36 10.89 4.78 -0.13
CA ALA A 36 11.69 3.64 0.32
C ALA A 36 11.87 3.57 1.85
N SER A 37 11.79 4.70 2.55
CA SER A 37 11.84 4.78 4.01
C SER A 37 10.69 4.03 4.71
N LEU A 38 9.64 3.66 3.99
CA LEU A 38 8.44 3.02 4.52
C LEU A 38 8.43 1.50 4.34
N MET A 39 9.41 0.93 3.64
CA MET A 39 9.46 -0.51 3.33
C MET A 39 9.51 -1.39 4.59
N GLY A 40 9.95 -0.83 5.72
CA GLY A 40 9.93 -1.51 7.02
C GLY A 40 8.54 -1.97 7.46
N ASP A 41 7.46 -1.35 6.98
CA ASP A 41 6.06 -1.68 7.34
C ASP A 41 5.32 -2.44 6.24
N VAL A 42 5.99 -2.75 5.12
CA VAL A 42 5.39 -3.36 3.92
C VAL A 42 5.72 -4.85 3.84
N ILE A 43 4.73 -5.65 3.41
CA ILE A 43 4.89 -7.07 3.06
C ILE A 43 5.14 -7.21 1.56
N ALA A 44 4.30 -6.58 0.75
CA ALA A 44 4.38 -6.60 -0.70
C ALA A 44 3.74 -5.33 -1.27
N ALA A 45 4.16 -4.90 -2.46
CA ALA A 45 3.59 -3.74 -3.13
C ALA A 45 3.68 -3.87 -4.65
N THR A 46 2.65 -3.44 -5.37
CA THR A 46 2.71 -3.26 -6.83
C THR A 46 3.50 -1.99 -7.16
N LYS A 47 3.89 -1.82 -8.42
CA LYS A 47 4.27 -0.49 -8.93
C LYS A 47 3.08 0.48 -8.88
N LEU A 48 3.38 1.77 -9.03
CA LEU A 48 2.35 2.78 -9.29
C LEU A 48 1.89 2.65 -10.74
N LEU A 49 0.61 2.34 -10.92
CA LEU A 49 -0.03 2.09 -12.21
C LEU A 49 -0.84 3.29 -12.66
N GLY A 50 -0.67 3.67 -13.92
CA GLY A 50 -1.55 4.59 -14.62
C GLY A 50 -2.74 3.88 -15.29
N PRO A 51 -3.56 4.64 -16.05
CA PRO A 51 -4.66 4.08 -16.81
C PRO A 51 -4.21 2.97 -17.77
N ALA A 52 -4.98 1.88 -17.82
CA ALA A 52 -4.73 0.70 -18.67
C ALA A 52 -3.43 -0.09 -18.39
N GLU A 53 -2.67 0.26 -17.35
CA GLU A 53 -1.54 -0.54 -16.92
C GLU A 53 -1.98 -1.65 -15.96
N SER A 54 -1.23 -2.75 -15.94
CA SER A 54 -1.40 -3.86 -15.00
C SER A 54 -0.09 -4.25 -14.35
N ASP A 55 -0.17 -4.81 -13.15
CA ASP A 55 0.93 -5.43 -12.42
C ASP A 55 0.38 -6.56 -11.55
N THR A 56 1.24 -7.55 -11.27
CA THR A 56 0.91 -8.69 -10.41
C THR A 56 1.97 -8.78 -9.33
N ILE A 57 1.53 -8.88 -8.07
CA ILE A 57 2.41 -9.16 -6.94
C ILE A 57 2.20 -10.58 -6.44
N GLU A 58 3.30 -11.30 -6.27
CA GLU A 58 3.32 -12.62 -5.65
C GLU A 58 4.12 -12.53 -4.35
N PHE A 59 3.52 -13.01 -3.26
CA PHE A 59 4.17 -13.04 -1.96
C PHE A 59 3.64 -14.19 -1.13
N THR A 60 4.47 -14.71 -0.23
CA THR A 60 4.03 -15.71 0.75
C THR A 60 3.17 -15.03 1.80
N ALA A 61 1.94 -15.54 2.00
CA ALA A 61 1.07 -15.05 3.04
C ALA A 61 1.75 -15.13 4.43
N PRO A 62 1.50 -14.15 5.32
CA PRO A 62 2.01 -14.21 6.69
C PRO A 62 1.61 -15.50 7.40
N LYS A 63 2.48 -16.03 8.26
CA LYS A 63 2.20 -17.25 9.04
C LYS A 63 1.24 -17.02 10.19
N GLU A 64 1.21 -15.79 10.70
CA GLU A 64 0.38 -15.43 11.84
C GLU A 64 -1.05 -15.14 11.35
N PRO A 65 -2.07 -15.85 11.85
CA PRO A 65 -3.45 -15.53 11.51
C PRO A 65 -3.84 -14.13 11.96
N GLY A 66 -4.75 -13.49 11.20
CA GLY A 66 -5.31 -12.19 11.57
C GLY A 66 -5.58 -11.26 10.39
N SER A 67 -5.89 -10.02 10.74
CA SER A 67 -6.16 -8.94 9.80
C SER A 67 -4.89 -8.21 9.42
N TYR A 68 -4.63 -8.15 8.11
CA TYR A 68 -3.54 -7.39 7.51
C TYR A 68 -4.15 -6.35 6.57
N GLU A 69 -3.94 -5.07 6.85
CA GLU A 69 -4.52 -4.02 5.99
C GLU A 69 -3.70 -3.85 4.71
N TYR A 70 -4.38 -3.49 3.62
CA TYR A 70 -3.77 -3.04 2.38
C TYR A 70 -4.31 -1.67 1.99
N VAL A 71 -3.51 -0.91 1.24
CA VAL A 71 -3.80 0.50 0.95
C VAL A 71 -3.20 0.96 -0.36
N CYS A 72 -3.86 1.90 -1.03
CA CYS A 72 -3.25 2.72 -2.07
C CYS A 72 -2.59 3.96 -1.44
N THR A 73 -1.31 4.17 -1.72
CA THR A 73 -0.51 5.25 -1.14
C THR A 73 -0.35 6.45 -2.08
N PHE A 74 -1.01 6.45 -3.23
CA PHE A 74 -1.13 7.67 -4.03
C PHE A 74 -1.76 8.78 -3.15
N PRO A 75 -1.23 10.02 -3.17
CA PRO A 75 -1.65 11.06 -2.24
C PRO A 75 -3.17 11.21 -2.11
N GLY A 76 -3.67 11.00 -0.89
CA GLY A 76 -5.09 11.10 -0.54
C GLY A 76 -5.95 9.84 -0.79
N HIS A 77 -5.51 8.91 -1.65
CA HIS A 77 -6.33 7.73 -2.00
C HIS A 77 -6.58 6.81 -0.79
N PHE A 78 -5.64 6.75 0.15
CA PHE A 78 -5.74 5.94 1.37
C PHE A 78 -7.01 6.19 2.20
N ALA A 79 -7.66 7.36 2.05
CA ALA A 79 -8.91 7.67 2.74
C ALA A 79 -10.04 6.68 2.38
N LEU A 80 -10.07 6.22 1.12
CA LEU A 80 -11.11 5.35 0.58
C LEU A 80 -10.56 4.03 0.01
N MET A 81 -9.37 4.04 -0.59
CA MET A 81 -8.75 2.89 -1.24
C MET A 81 -7.89 2.11 -0.25
N ARG A 82 -8.57 1.39 0.64
CA ARG A 82 -7.97 0.50 1.63
C ARG A 82 -8.90 -0.67 1.93
N GLY A 83 -8.34 -1.74 2.47
CA GLY A 83 -9.12 -2.89 2.90
C GLY A 83 -8.30 -3.83 3.77
N THR A 84 -8.85 -5.02 4.02
CA THR A 84 -8.25 -6.01 4.91
C THR A 84 -8.12 -7.35 4.19
N MET A 85 -6.90 -7.89 4.19
CA MET A 85 -6.62 -9.29 3.89
C MET A 85 -6.70 -10.08 5.19
N THR A 86 -7.51 -11.15 5.22
CA THR A 86 -7.61 -12.03 6.38
C THR A 86 -6.78 -13.29 6.15
N VAL A 87 -5.81 -13.52 7.02
CA VAL A 87 -5.07 -14.79 7.11
C VAL A 87 -5.77 -15.67 8.15
N LYS A 88 -6.12 -16.91 7.78
CA LYS A 88 -6.83 -17.87 8.62
C LYS A 88 -5.97 -19.09 8.91
#